data_AF-M2BT23-F1
#
_entry.id   AF-M2BT23-F1
#
_cell.length_a   1.000
_cell.length_b   1.000
_cell.length_c   1.000
_cell.angle_alpha   90.00
_cell.angle_beta   90.00
_cell.angle_gamma   90.00
#
_symmetry.space_group_name_H-M   'P 1'
#
loop_
_entity.id
_entity.type
_entity.pdbx_description
1 polymer ?
#
loop_
_entity_poly.entity_id
_entity_poly.type
_entity_poly.pdbx_seq_one_letter_code
_entity_poly.pdbx_strand_id
1 'polypeptide(L)'
;MEKKYAILIDGDNIAPSYLDSIISEVSKEGDVLIKRLYGDWTTPNMNGWKPWLEKIPIRPVQQFRNGPNATDNTIIMDAIELANTNQGINAVCIVSTDSDYYSLALKLREYGLYVLGVGKSNAKPLWVNACNEFKYLENFDETEEYEEDAKSGKKFKSLEDLICHAYRNSRMTEEGWVSLSDLGNSIRNFMPEFDPRSYSHNTLREIIDALSDDFELRSDDRIPPNYWIKAIGRKNETPKIKGKIKRLMNRYGIIENENGDFFFSFTNIDKKCRDKLIKEGTPVKFRVFKMPNPKGEDSADRNGKAAEIEIIG
;
A
#
# COMPACT_ATOMS: atom_id res chain seq x y z
N MET A 1 0.53 -9.76 24.61
CA MET A 1 -0.07 -8.42 24.69
C MET A 1 0.15 -7.76 23.34
N GLU A 2 -0.88 -7.12 22.78
CA GLU A 2 -0.75 -6.43 21.49
C GLU A 2 0.25 -5.27 21.62
N LYS A 3 1.08 -5.08 20.58
CA LYS A 3 2.10 -4.04 20.58
C LYS A 3 1.43 -2.68 20.36
N LYS A 4 1.85 -1.67 21.09
CA LYS A 4 1.38 -0.28 21.04
C LYS A 4 2.59 0.60 20.77
N TYR A 5 2.76 0.98 19.52
CA TYR A 5 3.94 1.61 18.97
C TYR A 5 3.92 3.14 19.13
N ALA A 6 5.08 3.67 19.46
CA ALA A 6 5.50 5.01 19.05
C ALA A 6 6.45 4.90 17.85
N ILE A 7 6.13 5.54 16.72
CA ILE A 7 6.97 5.62 15.52
C ILE A 7 7.69 6.97 15.51
N LEU A 8 9.01 6.92 15.48
CA LEU A 8 9.90 8.08 15.46
C LEU A 8 10.70 8.07 14.16
N ILE A 9 10.41 9.02 13.27
CA ILE A 9 10.94 9.05 11.90
C ILE A 9 11.91 10.21 11.73
N ASP A 10 13.12 9.91 11.30
CA ASP A 10 14.12 10.88 10.89
C ASP A 10 13.86 11.37 9.45
N GLY A 11 13.11 12.47 9.35
CA GLY A 11 12.66 13.05 8.09
C GLY A 11 13.78 13.72 7.26
N ASP A 12 14.92 14.02 7.88
CA ASP A 12 16.08 14.57 7.17
C ASP A 12 16.74 13.52 6.28
N ASN A 13 16.64 12.25 6.69
CA ASN A 13 17.37 11.11 6.13
C ASN A 13 16.47 10.10 5.39
N ILE A 14 15.16 10.14 5.64
CA ILE A 14 14.15 9.29 5.01
C ILE A 14 13.45 10.04 3.88
N ALA A 15 13.21 9.37 2.74
CA ALA A 15 12.42 9.96 1.66
C ALA A 15 10.92 9.91 2.00
N PRO A 16 10.13 10.97 1.68
CA PRO A 16 8.69 11.00 1.96
C PRO A 16 7.90 9.82 1.37
N SER A 17 8.35 9.24 0.26
CA SER A 17 7.73 8.09 -0.44
C SER A 17 7.63 6.82 0.40
N TYR A 18 8.39 6.70 1.49
CA TYR A 18 8.32 5.55 2.38
C TYR A 18 7.31 5.71 3.52
N LEU A 19 6.69 6.89 3.71
CA LEU A 19 5.89 7.15 4.91
C LEU A 19 4.71 6.18 5.08
N ASP A 20 3.93 5.98 4.02
CA ASP A 20 2.75 5.11 4.07
C ASP A 20 3.15 3.64 4.23
N SER A 21 4.22 3.20 3.57
CA SER A 21 4.73 1.82 3.70
C SER A 21 5.31 1.54 5.07
N ILE A 22 6.05 2.49 5.68
CA ILE A 22 6.52 2.41 7.06
C ILE A 22 5.35 2.25 8.03
N ILE A 23 4.35 3.13 7.94
CA ILE A 23 3.19 3.08 8.86
C ILE A 23 2.42 1.78 8.67
N SER A 24 2.23 1.35 7.43
CA SER A 24 1.56 0.09 7.10
C SER A 24 2.27 -1.11 7.72
N GLU A 25 3.60 -1.16 7.58
CA GLU A 25 4.41 -2.27 8.06
C GLU A 25 4.43 -2.38 9.59
N VAL A 26 4.44 -1.24 10.29
CA VAL A 26 4.32 -1.22 11.75
C VAL A 26 2.90 -1.58 12.20
N SER A 27 1.88 -1.11 11.46
CA SER A 27 0.47 -1.38 11.77
C SER A 27 0.10 -2.86 11.61
N LYS A 28 0.84 -3.62 10.81
CA LYS A 28 0.73 -5.09 10.78
C LYS A 28 1.09 -5.69 12.14
N GLU A 29 2.04 -5.13 12.88
CA GLU A 29 2.54 -5.72 14.12
C GLU A 29 1.81 -5.28 15.38
N GLY A 30 1.10 -4.16 15.33
CA GLY A 30 0.27 -3.68 16.42
C GLY A 30 -0.25 -2.25 16.20
N ASP A 31 -0.89 -1.71 17.23
CA ASP A 31 -1.49 -0.38 17.19
C ASP A 31 -0.43 0.71 17.16
N VAL A 32 -0.62 1.71 16.30
CA VAL A 32 0.25 2.88 16.21
C VAL A 32 -0.39 4.05 16.97
N LEU A 33 0.12 4.35 18.16
CA LEU A 33 -0.43 5.40 19.02
C LEU A 33 0.23 6.77 18.80
N ILE A 34 1.54 6.76 18.55
CA ILE A 34 2.33 7.98 18.39
C ILE A 34 3.06 7.90 17.05
N LYS A 35 2.98 8.97 16.28
CA LYS A 35 3.73 9.15 15.03
C LYS A 35 4.38 10.53 15.08
N ARG A 36 5.71 10.57 15.03
CA ARG A 36 6.48 11.80 15.01
C ARG A 36 7.49 11.78 13.87
N LEU A 37 7.58 12.90 13.17
CA LEU A 37 8.51 13.11 12.06
C LEU A 37 9.42 14.29 12.41
N TYR A 38 10.70 14.00 12.60
CA TYR A 38 11.71 14.95 13.05
C TYR A 38 12.50 15.47 11.87
N GLY A 39 12.86 16.74 11.91
CA GLY A 39 13.75 17.33 10.92
C GLY A 39 13.76 18.84 11.01
N ASP A 40 14.59 19.44 10.17
CA ASP A 40 14.64 20.90 10.05
C ASP A 40 13.67 21.35 8.95
N TRP A 41 12.43 21.70 9.30
CA TRP A 41 11.40 22.09 8.33
C TRP A 41 11.71 23.40 7.59
N THR A 42 12.82 24.06 7.91
CA THR A 42 13.33 25.22 7.17
C THR A 42 14.24 24.86 6.01
N THR A 43 14.66 23.60 5.87
CA THR A 43 15.58 23.17 4.82
C THR A 43 14.86 22.67 3.56
N PRO A 44 15.45 22.85 2.35
CA PRO A 44 14.78 22.48 1.10
C PRO A 44 14.43 20.99 0.94
N ASN A 45 15.21 20.08 1.54
CA ASN A 45 14.94 18.64 1.52
C ASN A 45 13.62 18.28 2.25
N MET A 46 13.15 19.12 3.17
CA MET A 46 11.91 18.88 3.90
C MET A 46 10.64 19.25 3.12
N ASN A 47 10.76 20.00 2.01
CA ASN A 47 9.61 20.45 1.22
C ASN A 47 8.74 19.30 0.70
N GLY A 48 9.34 18.15 0.42
CA GLY A 48 8.64 16.96 -0.06
C GLY A 48 7.67 16.36 0.96
N TRP A 49 7.79 16.66 2.25
CA TRP A 49 6.94 16.11 3.31
C TRP A 49 5.57 16.78 3.43
N LYS A 50 5.43 18.05 3.01
CA LYS A 50 4.20 18.80 3.19
C LYS A 50 2.96 18.10 2.59
N PRO A 51 2.97 17.63 1.33
CA PRO A 51 1.82 16.92 0.75
C PRO A 51 1.43 15.63 1.49
N TRP A 52 2.39 15.02 2.17
CA TRP A 52 2.17 13.81 2.96
C TRP A 52 1.55 14.12 4.32
N LEU A 53 2.02 15.17 5.00
CA LEU A 53 1.48 15.62 6.27
C LEU A 53 0.00 16.05 6.18
N GLU A 54 -0.42 16.56 5.03
CA GLU A 54 -1.83 16.94 4.78
C GLU A 54 -2.76 15.72 4.73
N LYS A 55 -2.23 14.54 4.41
CA LYS A 55 -3.02 13.30 4.20
C LYS A 55 -2.85 12.28 5.33
N ILE A 56 -1.65 12.20 5.90
CA ILE A 56 -1.31 11.25 6.94
C ILE A 56 -1.16 12.02 8.26
N PRO A 57 -2.01 11.75 9.26
CA PRO A 57 -1.90 12.41 10.55
C PRO A 57 -0.63 11.91 11.25
N ILE A 58 0.41 12.74 11.21
CA ILE A 58 1.70 12.58 11.88
C ILE A 58 2.13 13.94 12.42
N ARG A 59 2.73 13.96 13.61
CA ARG A 59 3.17 15.21 14.23
C ARG A 59 4.55 15.60 13.69
N PRO A 60 4.69 16.72 12.96
CA PRO A 60 6.00 17.26 12.66
C PRO A 60 6.67 17.79 13.94
N VAL A 61 7.94 17.48 14.12
CA VAL A 61 8.80 17.99 15.19
C VAL A 61 9.91 18.80 14.54
N GLN A 62 9.92 20.10 14.80
CA GLN A 62 10.97 20.99 14.31
C GLN A 62 12.22 20.87 15.16
N GLN A 63 13.36 20.65 14.49
CA GLN A 63 14.67 20.76 15.08
C GLN A 63 15.60 21.51 14.12
N PHE A 64 16.09 22.68 14.54
CA PHE A 64 17.09 23.41 13.74
C PHE A 64 18.43 22.66 13.75
N ARG A 65 19.08 22.56 12.58
CA ARG A 65 20.42 21.95 12.42
C ARG A 65 21.55 22.85 12.95
N ASN A 66 21.57 23.06 14.27
CA ASN A 66 22.64 23.77 14.97
C ASN A 66 23.89 22.91 15.24
N GLY A 67 23.98 21.74 14.60
CA GLY A 67 25.06 20.76 14.72
C GLY A 67 24.76 19.50 13.91
N PRO A 68 25.75 18.63 13.67
CA PRO A 68 25.62 17.48 12.77
C PRO A 68 24.56 16.46 13.21
N ASN A 69 24.30 16.35 14.52
CA ASN A 69 23.41 15.31 15.09
C ASN A 69 22.22 15.91 15.86
N ALA A 70 21.78 17.12 15.49
CA ALA A 70 20.73 17.82 16.22
C ALA A 70 19.39 17.06 16.19
N THR A 71 19.01 16.55 15.02
CA THR A 71 17.80 15.74 14.81
C THR A 71 17.89 14.43 15.61
N ASP A 72 19.02 13.71 15.55
CA ASP A 72 19.20 12.44 16.27
C ASP A 72 19.10 12.61 17.78
N ASN A 73 19.75 13.64 18.34
CA ASN A 73 19.66 13.95 19.76
C ASN A 73 18.22 14.21 20.19
N THR A 74 17.44 14.88 19.35
CA THR A 74 16.02 15.17 19.61
C THR A 74 15.20 13.89 19.61
N ILE A 75 15.42 13.00 18.63
CA ILE A 75 14.78 11.67 18.58
C ILE A 75 15.12 10.86 19.83
N ILE A 76 16.40 10.82 20.23
CA ILE A 76 16.87 10.09 21.42
C ILE A 76 16.19 10.62 22.68
N MET A 77 16.20 11.94 22.90
CA MET A 77 15.59 12.54 24.08
C MET A 77 14.10 12.24 24.15
N ASP A 78 13.40 12.40 23.03
CA ASP A 78 11.96 12.23 22.96
C ASP A 78 11.55 10.75 23.08
N ALA A 79 12.34 9.81 22.53
CA ALA A 79 12.15 8.37 22.73
C ALA A 79 12.25 7.98 24.22
N ILE A 80 13.25 8.52 24.93
CA ILE A 80 13.46 8.27 26.36
C ILE A 80 12.33 8.92 27.18
N GLU A 81 11.91 10.14 26.83
CA GLU A 81 10.78 10.80 27.49
C GLU A 81 9.49 9.98 27.32
N LEU A 82 9.18 9.54 26.10
CA LEU A 82 8.03 8.69 25.82
C LEU A 82 8.08 7.39 26.62
N ALA A 83 9.24 6.73 26.67
CA ALA A 83 9.43 5.48 27.41
C ALA A 83 9.14 5.63 28.92
N ASN A 84 9.46 6.80 29.50
CA ASN A 84 9.28 7.05 30.93
C ASN A 84 7.92 7.63 31.30
N THR A 85 7.34 8.46 30.42
CA THR A 85 6.13 9.23 30.72
C THR A 85 4.85 8.60 30.18
N ASN A 86 4.94 7.74 29.17
CA ASN A 86 3.78 7.18 28.49
C ASN A 86 3.64 5.68 28.77
N GLN A 87 2.84 5.33 29.77
CA GLN A 87 2.53 3.94 30.11
C GLN A 87 1.63 3.24 29.06
N GLY A 88 1.11 3.98 28.08
CA GLY A 88 0.25 3.44 27.03
C GLY A 88 1.01 2.75 25.91
N ILE A 89 2.31 3.05 25.73
CA ILE A 89 3.17 2.39 24.75
C ILE A 89 3.91 1.22 25.37
N ASN A 90 4.13 0.17 24.59
CA ASN A 90 4.99 -0.95 24.95
C ASN A 90 5.99 -1.32 23.85
N ALA A 91 6.00 -0.55 22.76
CA ALA A 91 6.90 -0.71 21.63
C ALA A 91 7.32 0.64 21.04
N VAL A 92 8.54 0.72 20.51
CA VAL A 92 9.08 1.90 19.82
C VAL A 92 9.64 1.46 18.47
N CYS A 93 9.23 2.14 17.41
CA CYS A 93 9.77 1.99 16.08
C CYS A 93 10.67 3.19 15.76
N ILE A 94 11.97 2.94 15.54
CA ILE A 94 12.96 3.95 15.16
C ILE A 94 13.22 3.81 13.68
N VAL A 95 12.91 4.86 12.91
CA VAL A 95 13.12 4.90 11.46
C VAL A 95 14.21 5.92 11.15
N SER A 96 15.37 5.45 10.72
CA SER A 96 16.47 6.31 10.28
C SER A 96 17.34 5.60 9.25
N THR A 97 18.19 6.34 8.54
CA THR A 97 19.28 5.76 7.75
C THR A 97 20.63 5.94 8.43
N ASP A 98 20.69 6.71 9.53
CA ASP A 98 21.88 6.84 10.34
C ASP A 98 21.94 5.72 11.39
N SER A 99 23.15 5.31 11.71
CA SER A 99 23.49 4.01 12.26
C SER A 99 23.87 4.05 13.74
N ASP A 100 23.74 5.21 14.39
CA ASP A 100 24.21 5.43 15.76
C ASP A 100 23.09 5.32 16.83
N TYR A 101 21.96 4.68 16.51
CA TYR A 101 20.84 4.46 17.44
C TYR A 101 20.98 3.21 18.33
N TYR A 102 22.09 2.46 18.27
CA TYR A 102 22.25 1.21 19.02
C TYR A 102 22.12 1.42 20.54
N SER A 103 22.70 2.50 21.09
CA SER A 103 22.66 2.81 22.53
C SER A 103 21.24 3.14 22.99
N LEU A 104 20.47 3.85 22.17
CA LEU A 104 19.06 4.11 22.40
C LEU A 104 18.25 2.80 22.39
N ALA A 105 18.47 1.93 21.39
CA ALA A 105 17.77 0.66 21.28
C ALA A 105 18.00 -0.23 22.52
N LEU A 106 19.25 -0.34 22.98
CA LEU A 106 19.57 -1.03 24.23
C LEU A 106 18.83 -0.40 25.42
N LYS A 107 18.84 0.94 25.52
CA LYS A 107 18.21 1.63 26.64
C LYS A 107 16.69 1.44 26.69
N LEU A 108 16.02 1.50 25.55
CA LEU A 108 14.58 1.25 25.45
C LEU A 108 14.23 -0.20 25.83
N ARG A 109 15.08 -1.16 25.46
CA ARG A 109 14.93 -2.56 25.88
C ARG A 109 15.13 -2.76 27.38
N GLU A 110 16.05 -2.03 28.01
CA GLU A 110 16.19 -2.03 29.47
C GLU A 110 14.91 -1.54 30.17
N TYR A 111 14.17 -0.61 29.56
CA TYR A 111 12.84 -0.18 30.04
C TYR A 111 11.72 -1.18 29.73
N GLY A 112 12.03 -2.33 29.13
CA GLY A 112 11.07 -3.38 28.82
C GLY A 112 10.24 -3.12 27.54
N LEU A 113 10.62 -2.13 26.74
CA LEU A 113 9.94 -1.83 25.47
C LEU A 113 10.46 -2.76 24.37
N TYR A 114 9.56 -3.14 23.47
CA TYR A 114 9.92 -3.80 22.23
C TYR A 114 10.45 -2.76 21.23
N VAL A 115 11.66 -2.96 20.70
CA VAL A 115 12.30 -2.04 19.76
C VAL A 115 12.31 -2.62 18.35
N LEU A 116 11.60 -1.95 17.45
CA LEU A 116 11.64 -2.19 16.01
C LEU A 116 12.54 -1.15 15.35
N GLY A 117 13.63 -1.58 14.71
CA GLY A 117 14.44 -0.73 13.86
C GLY A 117 13.95 -0.78 12.41
N VAL A 118 13.92 0.36 11.74
CA VAL A 118 13.71 0.44 10.30
C VAL A 118 14.80 1.31 9.69
N GLY A 119 15.52 0.77 8.70
CA GLY A 119 16.60 1.51 8.04
C GLY A 119 17.04 0.87 6.74
N LYS A 120 18.11 1.40 6.14
CA LYS A 120 18.67 0.86 4.89
C LYS A 120 19.53 -0.38 5.13
N SER A 121 19.74 -1.17 4.09
CA SER A 121 20.59 -2.36 4.04
C SER A 121 22.05 -2.11 4.44
N ASN A 122 22.52 -0.85 4.36
CA ASN A 122 23.85 -0.44 4.83
C ASN A 122 23.92 -0.06 6.32
N ALA A 123 22.85 -0.28 7.09
CA ALA A 123 22.85 -0.07 8.53
C ALA A 123 23.97 -0.85 9.23
N LYS A 124 24.62 -0.24 10.23
CA LYS A 124 25.70 -0.91 11.00
C LYS A 124 25.13 -2.15 11.72
N PRO A 125 25.83 -3.31 11.68
CA PRO A 125 25.38 -4.52 12.36
C PRO A 125 25.12 -4.33 13.86
N LEU A 126 25.84 -3.42 14.51
CA LEU A 126 25.65 -3.12 15.93
C LEU A 126 24.27 -2.54 16.24
N TRP A 127 23.74 -1.67 15.37
CA TRP A 127 22.39 -1.13 15.51
C TRP A 127 21.34 -2.21 15.26
N VAL A 128 21.50 -2.97 14.16
CA VAL A 128 20.59 -4.09 13.82
C VAL A 128 20.45 -5.06 14.99
N ASN A 129 21.57 -5.48 15.59
CA ASN A 129 21.60 -6.44 16.70
C ASN A 129 21.11 -5.86 18.04
N ALA A 130 21.06 -4.53 18.17
CA ALA A 130 20.56 -3.87 19.37
C ALA A 130 19.02 -3.87 19.43
N CYS A 131 18.32 -3.97 18.30
CA CYS A 131 16.87 -4.02 18.22
C CYS A 131 16.32 -5.42 18.59
N ASN A 132 15.02 -5.50 18.89
CA ASN A 132 14.32 -6.79 18.97
C ASN A 132 14.04 -7.35 17.58
N GLU A 133 13.71 -6.47 16.64
CA GLU A 133 13.51 -6.76 15.23
C GLU A 133 14.03 -5.59 14.39
N PHE A 134 14.49 -5.88 13.18
CA PHE A 134 14.96 -4.88 12.24
C PHE A 134 14.40 -5.15 10.85
N LYS A 135 13.83 -4.12 10.21
CA LYS A 135 13.30 -4.18 8.85
C LYS A 135 14.07 -3.23 7.93
N TYR A 136 14.32 -3.70 6.71
CA TYR A 136 15.03 -2.93 5.70
C TYR A 136 14.05 -2.17 4.81
N LEU A 137 14.28 -0.88 4.60
CA LEU A 137 13.45 0.00 3.77
C LEU A 137 13.38 -0.49 2.31
N GLU A 138 14.44 -1.13 1.82
CA GLU A 138 14.48 -1.71 0.47
C GLU A 138 13.48 -2.85 0.26
N ASN A 139 12.96 -3.43 1.35
CA ASN A 139 11.91 -4.45 1.28
C ASN A 139 10.51 -3.83 1.28
N PHE A 140 10.39 -2.51 1.41
CA PHE A 140 9.12 -1.81 1.43
C PHE A 140 8.81 -1.32 0.02
N ASP A 141 7.53 -1.36 -0.35
CA ASP A 141 7.10 -0.77 -1.60
C ASP A 141 7.28 0.76 -1.52
N GLU A 142 8.09 1.31 -2.43
CA GLU A 142 8.09 2.74 -2.70
C GLU A 142 6.77 3.08 -3.39
N THR A 143 6.03 4.00 -2.78
CA THR A 143 4.75 4.39 -3.34
C THR A 143 4.99 5.54 -4.34
N GLU A 144 5.09 5.19 -5.62
CA GLU A 144 5.32 6.12 -6.75
C GLU A 144 4.08 6.99 -7.08
N GLU A 145 2.88 6.58 -6.65
CA GLU A 145 1.61 7.24 -7.00
C GLU A 145 1.20 8.32 -5.98
N TYR A 146 1.76 9.54 -6.07
CA TYR A 146 1.20 10.68 -5.32
C TYR A 146 1.07 12.02 -6.07
N GLU A 147 1.66 12.16 -7.25
CA GLU A 147 1.49 13.40 -8.03
C GLU A 147 0.07 13.51 -8.66
N GLU A 148 -0.57 12.39 -9.03
CA GLU A 148 -1.92 12.43 -9.62
C GLU A 148 -3.06 12.45 -8.59
N ASP A 149 -2.93 11.71 -7.47
CA ASP A 149 -3.99 11.60 -6.44
C ASP A 149 -4.10 12.83 -5.51
N ALA A 150 -3.17 13.79 -5.61
CA ALA A 150 -3.25 15.07 -4.90
C ALA A 150 -4.45 15.94 -5.33
N LYS A 151 -5.05 15.70 -6.50
CA LYS A 151 -6.16 16.52 -7.00
C LYS A 151 -7.55 16.06 -6.56
N SER A 152 -7.72 14.84 -6.04
CA SER A 152 -9.05 14.25 -5.76
C SER A 152 -9.45 14.25 -4.28
N GLY A 153 -8.49 14.42 -3.36
CA GLY A 153 -8.74 14.42 -1.91
C GLY A 153 -9.18 13.07 -1.32
N LYS A 154 -9.33 12.01 -2.13
CA LYS A 154 -9.67 10.66 -1.68
C LYS A 154 -8.42 9.79 -1.63
N LYS A 155 -8.15 9.17 -0.47
CA LYS A 155 -7.00 8.25 -0.27
C LYS A 155 -7.10 6.99 -1.15
N PHE A 156 -8.32 6.53 -1.44
CA PHE A 156 -8.59 5.36 -2.28
C PHE A 156 -9.60 5.71 -3.40
N LYS A 157 -9.40 5.20 -4.63
CA LYS A 157 -10.26 5.52 -5.79
C LYS A 157 -11.57 4.75 -5.75
N SER A 158 -11.58 3.55 -5.16
CA SER A 158 -12.77 2.72 -4.97
C SER A 158 -12.72 1.86 -3.69
N LEU A 159 -13.81 1.15 -3.38
CA LEU A 159 -13.86 0.20 -2.26
C LEU A 159 -12.91 -0.98 -2.51
N GLU A 160 -12.83 -1.47 -3.74
CA GLU A 160 -11.94 -2.55 -4.17
C GLU A 160 -10.47 -2.19 -3.93
N ASP A 161 -10.09 -0.96 -4.24
CA ASP A 161 -8.73 -0.47 -4.00
C ASP A 161 -8.38 -0.46 -2.50
N LEU A 162 -9.32 -0.02 -1.65
CA LEU A 162 -9.17 -0.06 -0.20
C LEU A 162 -9.01 -1.50 0.30
N ILE A 163 -9.89 -2.41 -0.12
CA ILE A 163 -9.84 -3.82 0.32
C ILE A 163 -8.54 -4.49 -0.15
N CYS A 164 -8.11 -4.25 -1.39
CA CYS A 164 -6.84 -4.77 -1.91
C CYS A 164 -5.64 -4.23 -1.12
N HIS A 165 -5.64 -2.93 -0.84
CA HIS A 165 -4.57 -2.30 -0.06
C HIS A 165 -4.54 -2.86 1.37
N ALA A 166 -5.69 -2.93 2.04
CA ALA A 166 -5.80 -3.49 3.39
C ALA A 166 -5.37 -4.96 3.44
N TYR A 167 -5.73 -5.76 2.43
CA TYR A 167 -5.32 -7.16 2.31
C TYR A 167 -3.80 -7.31 2.21
N ARG A 168 -3.14 -6.56 1.31
CA ARG A 168 -1.67 -6.58 1.18
C ARG A 168 -0.97 -6.10 2.46
N ASN A 169 -1.64 -5.26 3.21
CA ASN A 169 -1.16 -4.72 4.48
C ASN A 169 -1.67 -5.45 5.73
N SER A 170 -2.26 -6.64 5.56
CA SER A 170 -2.69 -7.49 6.68
C SER A 170 -1.66 -8.58 6.99
N ARG A 171 -1.76 -9.17 8.19
CA ARG A 171 -1.05 -10.41 8.50
C ARG A 171 -1.61 -11.54 7.65
N MET A 172 -0.73 -12.26 6.98
CA MET A 172 -1.07 -13.30 6.03
C MET A 172 -0.39 -14.61 6.44
N THR A 173 -1.08 -15.74 6.26
CA THR A 173 -0.48 -17.07 6.41
C THR A 173 0.48 -17.38 5.26
N GLU A 174 1.29 -18.43 5.39
CA GLU A 174 2.19 -18.89 4.31
C GLU A 174 1.43 -19.24 3.02
N GLU A 175 0.19 -19.74 3.15
CA GLU A 175 -0.68 -20.06 2.03
C GLU A 175 -1.40 -18.84 1.44
N GLY A 176 -1.17 -17.65 1.99
CA GLY A 176 -1.77 -16.43 1.49
C GLY A 176 -3.16 -16.11 2.07
N TRP A 177 -3.55 -16.67 3.21
CA TRP A 177 -4.84 -16.37 3.83
C TRP A 177 -4.73 -15.23 4.85
N VAL A 178 -5.71 -14.34 4.86
CA VAL A 178 -5.87 -13.25 5.84
C VAL A 178 -7.17 -13.48 6.61
N SER A 179 -7.16 -13.33 7.94
CA SER A 179 -8.40 -13.44 8.70
C SER A 179 -9.28 -12.20 8.47
N LEU A 180 -10.61 -12.36 8.46
CA LEU A 180 -11.55 -11.24 8.31
C LEU A 180 -11.37 -10.18 9.42
N SER A 181 -10.95 -10.62 10.62
CA SER A 181 -10.62 -9.73 11.74
C SER A 181 -9.38 -8.89 11.45
N ASP A 182 -8.31 -9.50 10.96
CA ASP A 182 -7.08 -8.78 10.59
C ASP A 182 -7.33 -7.82 9.43
N LEU A 183 -8.10 -8.23 8.43
CA LEU A 183 -8.50 -7.34 7.33
C LEU A 183 -9.31 -6.15 7.87
N GLY A 184 -10.28 -6.39 8.75
CA GLY A 184 -11.08 -5.33 9.36
C GLY A 184 -10.26 -4.35 10.20
N ASN A 185 -9.25 -4.85 10.93
CA ASN A 185 -8.29 -4.00 11.65
C ASN A 185 -7.45 -3.16 10.68
N SER A 186 -6.93 -3.80 9.63
CA SER A 186 -6.16 -3.14 8.58
C SER A 186 -6.98 -2.02 7.90
N ILE A 187 -8.23 -2.28 7.52
CA ILE A 187 -9.13 -1.28 6.94
C ILE A 187 -9.29 -0.08 7.88
N ARG A 188 -9.58 -0.31 9.17
CA ARG A 188 -9.74 0.77 10.15
C ARG A 188 -8.47 1.58 10.38
N ASN A 189 -7.30 0.97 10.24
CA ASN A 189 -6.02 1.68 10.32
C ASN A 189 -5.83 2.66 9.15
N PHE A 190 -6.31 2.31 7.95
CA PHE A 190 -6.20 3.16 6.77
C PHE A 190 -7.37 4.11 6.52
N MET A 191 -8.57 3.73 6.97
CA MET A 191 -9.81 4.48 6.83
C MET A 191 -10.66 4.32 8.10
N PRO A 192 -10.37 5.10 9.17
CA PRO A 192 -11.07 4.99 10.45
C PRO A 192 -12.59 5.21 10.38
N GLU A 193 -13.05 5.97 9.39
CA GLU A 193 -14.46 6.22 9.10
C GLU A 193 -15.17 5.09 8.34
N PHE A 194 -14.46 3.98 8.04
CA PHE A 194 -15.04 2.86 7.33
C PHE A 194 -16.24 2.27 8.09
N ASP A 195 -17.37 2.24 7.39
CA ASP A 195 -18.58 1.57 7.82
C ASP A 195 -19.14 0.80 6.61
N PRO A 196 -19.36 -0.52 6.71
CA PRO A 196 -19.93 -1.31 5.61
C PRO A 196 -21.25 -0.73 5.07
N ARG A 197 -22.04 -0.09 5.93
CA ARG A 197 -23.36 0.46 5.57
C ARG A 197 -23.26 1.65 4.62
N SER A 198 -22.15 2.38 4.68
CA SER A 198 -21.83 3.44 3.70
C SER A 198 -21.65 2.89 2.29
N TYR A 199 -21.48 1.57 2.15
CA TYR A 199 -21.30 0.86 0.88
C TYR A 199 -22.48 -0.09 0.57
N SER A 200 -23.65 0.10 1.19
CA SER A 200 -24.85 -0.74 0.99
C SER A 200 -24.70 -2.19 1.47
N HIS A 201 -23.82 -2.45 2.44
CA HIS A 201 -23.64 -3.76 3.07
C HIS A 201 -23.79 -3.66 4.60
N ASN A 202 -24.27 -4.71 5.26
CA ASN A 202 -24.41 -4.73 6.72
C ASN A 202 -23.12 -5.14 7.43
N THR A 203 -22.28 -5.94 6.75
CA THR A 203 -21.07 -6.50 7.34
C THR A 203 -19.91 -6.45 6.36
N LEU A 204 -18.67 -6.48 6.88
CA LEU A 204 -17.48 -6.62 6.04
C LEU A 204 -17.51 -7.94 5.26
N ARG A 205 -18.09 -9.01 5.83
CA ARG A 205 -18.28 -10.28 5.12
C ARG A 205 -19.10 -10.11 3.84
N GLU A 206 -20.22 -9.39 3.90
CA GLU A 206 -21.06 -9.12 2.71
C GLU A 206 -20.33 -8.32 1.64
N ILE A 207 -19.43 -7.40 2.04
CA ILE A 207 -18.56 -6.69 1.08
C ILE A 207 -17.63 -7.66 0.38
N ILE A 208 -16.94 -8.54 1.12
CA ILE A 208 -16.00 -9.49 0.52
C ILE A 208 -16.72 -10.51 -0.37
N ASP A 209 -17.93 -10.93 0.02
CA ASP A 209 -18.78 -11.82 -0.78
C ASP A 209 -19.20 -11.15 -2.11
N ALA A 210 -19.49 -9.85 -2.09
CA ALA A 210 -19.76 -9.06 -3.29
C ALA A 210 -18.52 -8.85 -4.18
N LEU A 211 -17.31 -9.04 -3.64
CA LEU A 211 -16.03 -9.00 -4.35
C LEU A 211 -15.49 -10.41 -4.67
N SER A 212 -16.38 -11.38 -4.88
CA SER A 212 -16.03 -12.78 -5.18
C SER A 212 -15.18 -12.98 -6.44
N ASP A 213 -15.13 -11.98 -7.33
CA ASP A 213 -14.28 -12.00 -8.53
C ASP A 213 -12.79 -11.77 -8.21
N ASP A 214 -12.48 -11.10 -7.09
CA ASP A 214 -11.12 -10.77 -6.66
C ASP A 214 -10.70 -11.54 -5.38
N PHE A 215 -11.65 -12.04 -4.58
CA PHE A 215 -11.37 -12.69 -3.29
C PHE A 215 -12.14 -14.00 -3.09
N GLU A 216 -11.44 -14.99 -2.53
CA GLU A 216 -12.00 -16.25 -2.04
C GLU A 216 -12.27 -16.11 -0.55
N LEU A 217 -13.49 -16.46 -0.12
CA LEU A 217 -13.91 -16.47 1.28
C LEU A 217 -14.12 -17.90 1.77
N ARG A 218 -13.53 -18.25 2.91
CA ARG A 218 -13.75 -19.53 3.62
C ARG A 218 -14.14 -19.30 5.07
N SER A 219 -14.83 -20.26 5.66
CA SER A 219 -15.12 -20.29 7.10
C SER A 219 -14.57 -21.56 7.74
N ASP A 220 -14.22 -21.49 9.03
CA ASP A 220 -13.98 -22.68 9.84
C ASP A 220 -15.28 -23.22 10.46
N ASP A 221 -15.22 -24.40 11.07
CA ASP A 221 -16.37 -25.07 11.70
C ASP A 221 -16.69 -24.55 13.12
N ARG A 222 -16.11 -23.42 13.54
CA ARG A 222 -16.35 -22.86 14.89
C ARG A 222 -17.69 -22.14 14.96
N ILE A 223 -18.16 -21.91 16.18
CA ILE A 223 -19.38 -21.15 16.46
C ILE A 223 -19.05 -20.04 17.47
N PRO A 224 -19.05 -18.75 17.06
CA PRO A 224 -19.22 -18.28 15.67
C PRO A 224 -18.01 -18.64 14.78
N PRO A 225 -18.22 -18.78 13.45
CA PRO A 225 -17.15 -19.14 12.54
C PRO A 225 -16.15 -18.00 12.34
N ASN A 226 -14.88 -18.33 12.19
CA ASN A 226 -13.88 -17.40 11.68
C ASN A 226 -13.89 -17.44 10.16
N TYR A 227 -13.81 -16.26 9.55
CA TYR A 227 -13.72 -16.13 8.10
C TYR A 227 -12.29 -15.82 7.69
N TRP A 228 -11.89 -16.44 6.58
CA TRP A 228 -10.58 -16.33 5.97
C TRP A 228 -10.74 -15.88 4.53
N ILE A 229 -9.88 -14.97 4.11
CA ILE A 229 -9.93 -14.29 2.83
C ILE A 229 -8.61 -14.55 2.14
N LYS A 230 -8.64 -14.93 0.87
CA LYS A 230 -7.46 -15.03 0.03
C LYS A 230 -7.73 -14.31 -1.26
N ALA A 231 -6.82 -13.44 -1.67
CA ALA A 231 -6.90 -12.84 -2.99
C ALA A 231 -6.86 -13.97 -4.01
N ILE A 232 -7.92 -14.07 -4.81
CA ILE A 232 -7.88 -14.85 -6.03
C ILE A 232 -6.97 -14.01 -6.90
N GLY A 233 -5.71 -14.41 -7.03
CA GLY A 233 -4.82 -13.73 -7.96
C GLY A 233 -5.58 -13.65 -9.27
N ARG A 234 -5.96 -12.41 -9.68
CA ARG A 234 -6.64 -12.17 -10.96
C ARG A 234 -5.94 -13.09 -11.93
N LYS A 235 -6.61 -14.13 -12.40
CA LYS A 235 -5.92 -15.19 -13.15
C LYS A 235 -5.10 -14.49 -14.21
N ASN A 236 -3.78 -14.46 -14.00
CA ASN A 236 -2.78 -14.15 -15.02
C ASN A 236 -2.73 -15.30 -16.05
N GLU A 237 -3.85 -16.04 -16.17
CA GLU A 237 -4.05 -17.29 -16.89
C GLU A 237 -5.31 -17.25 -17.77
N THR A 238 -5.97 -16.10 -17.98
CA THR A 238 -6.72 -16.00 -19.25
C THR A 238 -5.67 -15.87 -20.34
N PRO A 239 -5.44 -16.90 -21.18
CA PRO A 239 -4.45 -16.82 -22.23
C PRO A 239 -4.73 -15.59 -23.08
N LYS A 240 -3.70 -14.79 -23.36
CA LYS A 240 -3.87 -13.66 -24.28
C LYS A 240 -4.31 -14.20 -25.62
N ILE A 241 -5.50 -13.80 -26.05
CA ILE A 241 -6.03 -14.17 -27.35
C ILE A 241 -5.49 -13.22 -28.41
N LYS A 242 -5.40 -13.71 -29.65
CA LYS A 242 -4.93 -12.90 -30.77
C LYS A 242 -6.09 -12.15 -31.40
N GLY A 243 -5.86 -10.92 -31.82
CA GLY A 243 -6.81 -10.18 -32.64
C GLY A 243 -6.10 -9.21 -33.56
N LYS A 244 -6.89 -8.44 -34.29
CA LYS A 244 -6.40 -7.36 -35.14
C LYS A 244 -7.14 -6.08 -34.80
N ILE A 245 -6.44 -4.97 -34.80
CA ILE A 245 -7.08 -3.69 -34.55
C ILE A 245 -7.98 -3.35 -35.74
N LYS A 246 -9.28 -3.34 -35.48
CA LYS A 246 -10.34 -3.08 -36.45
C LYS A 246 -10.52 -1.60 -36.71
N ARG A 247 -10.50 -0.80 -35.64
CA ARG A 247 -10.67 0.65 -35.69
C ARG A 247 -9.90 1.35 -34.59
N LEU A 248 -9.31 2.49 -34.90
CA LEU A 248 -8.66 3.37 -33.92
C LEU A 248 -9.33 4.74 -33.87
N MET A 249 -9.50 5.24 -32.67
CA MET A 249 -10.07 6.55 -32.37
C MET A 249 -9.13 7.25 -31.37
N ASN A 250 -9.32 8.54 -31.14
CA ASN A 250 -8.34 9.40 -30.45
C ASN A 250 -7.90 8.91 -29.05
N ARG A 251 -8.72 8.11 -28.35
CA ARG A 251 -8.43 7.61 -26.99
C ARG A 251 -8.72 6.12 -26.77
N TYR A 252 -9.18 5.42 -27.81
CA TYR A 252 -9.62 4.04 -27.72
C TYR A 252 -9.61 3.37 -29.08
N GLY A 253 -9.72 2.04 -29.09
CA GLY A 253 -9.87 1.28 -30.32
C GLY A 253 -10.75 0.05 -30.12
N ILE A 254 -10.96 -0.65 -31.23
CA ILE A 254 -11.68 -1.92 -31.28
C ILE A 254 -10.73 -2.98 -31.87
N ILE A 255 -10.66 -4.12 -31.20
CA ILE A 255 -9.95 -5.31 -31.66
C ILE A 255 -10.98 -6.30 -32.18
N GLU A 256 -10.79 -6.77 -33.41
CA GLU A 256 -11.54 -7.87 -33.98
C GLU A 256 -10.91 -9.21 -33.60
N ASN A 257 -11.74 -10.15 -33.17
CA ASN A 257 -11.39 -11.52 -32.85
C ASN A 257 -12.55 -12.46 -33.26
N GLU A 258 -12.26 -13.76 -33.38
CA GLU A 258 -13.24 -14.80 -33.73
C GLU A 258 -14.45 -14.84 -32.79
N ASN A 259 -14.28 -14.43 -31.52
CA ASN A 259 -15.35 -14.39 -30.52
C ASN A 259 -16.13 -13.06 -30.50
N GLY A 260 -15.80 -12.12 -31.40
CA GLY A 260 -16.45 -10.81 -31.52
C GLY A 260 -15.49 -9.62 -31.34
N ASP A 261 -16.07 -8.43 -31.29
CA ASP A 261 -15.34 -7.17 -31.20
C ASP A 261 -15.06 -6.79 -29.73
N PHE A 262 -13.83 -6.36 -29.45
CA PHE A 262 -13.37 -5.98 -28.11
C PHE A 262 -12.92 -4.52 -28.07
N PHE A 263 -13.50 -3.75 -27.16
CA PHE A 263 -13.12 -2.37 -26.88
C PHE A 263 -11.85 -2.30 -26.02
N PHE A 264 -10.99 -1.33 -26.29
CA PHE A 264 -9.85 -1.00 -25.43
C PHE A 264 -9.55 0.50 -25.37
N SER A 265 -9.00 0.97 -24.24
CA SER A 265 -8.41 2.30 -24.13
C SER A 265 -6.90 2.25 -24.36
N PHE A 266 -6.29 3.35 -24.79
CA PHE A 266 -4.83 3.41 -24.98
C PHE A 266 -4.05 3.23 -23.68
N THR A 267 -4.67 3.49 -22.52
CA THR A 267 -4.10 3.17 -21.21
C THR A 267 -3.87 1.67 -21.01
N ASN A 268 -4.64 0.83 -21.71
CA ASN A 268 -4.53 -0.63 -21.65
C ASN A 268 -3.42 -1.20 -22.55
N ILE A 269 -2.72 -0.36 -23.31
CA ILE A 269 -1.53 -0.76 -24.08
C ILE A 269 -0.34 -0.83 -23.14
N ASP A 270 0.42 -1.93 -23.21
CA ASP A 270 1.65 -2.13 -22.45
C ASP A 270 2.59 -0.92 -22.65
N LYS A 271 3.17 -0.42 -21.54
CA LYS A 271 4.12 0.71 -21.54
C LYS A 271 5.25 0.50 -22.57
N LYS A 272 5.71 -0.74 -22.77
CA LYS A 272 6.76 -1.09 -23.76
C LYS A 272 6.33 -0.89 -25.22
N CYS A 273 5.04 -0.83 -25.48
CA CYS A 273 4.46 -0.74 -26.81
C CYS A 273 3.88 0.65 -27.13
N ARG A 274 3.88 1.60 -26.18
CA ARG A 274 3.26 2.93 -26.37
C ARG A 274 3.95 3.78 -27.43
N ASP A 275 5.24 3.59 -27.66
CA ASP A 275 6.01 4.33 -28.67
C ASP A 275 5.91 3.71 -30.08
N LYS A 276 5.26 2.55 -30.23
CA LYS A 276 5.07 1.91 -31.54
C LYS A 276 3.82 2.49 -32.23
N LEU A 277 3.95 2.85 -33.50
CA LEU A 277 2.83 3.29 -34.35
C LEU A 277 1.78 2.17 -34.49
N ILE A 278 0.70 2.29 -33.74
CA ILE A 278 -0.47 1.42 -33.84
C ILE A 278 -1.37 1.95 -34.97
N LYS A 279 -1.74 1.08 -35.90
CA LYS A 279 -2.66 1.39 -37.00
C LYS A 279 -3.73 0.31 -37.15
N GLU A 280 -4.77 0.61 -37.90
CA GLU A 280 -5.76 -0.40 -38.29
C GLU A 280 -5.07 -1.55 -39.04
N GLY A 281 -5.45 -2.78 -38.70
CA GLY A 281 -4.82 -4.01 -39.18
C GLY A 281 -3.63 -4.50 -38.36
N THR A 282 -3.12 -3.73 -37.38
CA THR A 282 -2.01 -4.18 -36.52
C THR A 282 -2.44 -5.42 -35.71
N PRO A 283 -1.69 -6.54 -35.77
CA PRO A 283 -1.98 -7.73 -34.99
C PRO A 283 -1.57 -7.53 -33.53
N VAL A 284 -2.42 -7.97 -32.62
CA VAL A 284 -2.25 -7.79 -31.17
C VAL A 284 -2.55 -9.07 -30.40
N LYS A 285 -1.91 -9.22 -29.25
CA LYS A 285 -2.35 -10.14 -28.19
C LYS A 285 -2.97 -9.32 -27.07
N PHE A 286 -4.10 -9.76 -26.54
CA PHE A 286 -4.79 -9.03 -25.50
C PHE A 286 -5.50 -9.97 -24.54
N ARG A 287 -5.74 -9.49 -23.32
CA ARG A 287 -6.52 -10.20 -22.31
C ARG A 287 -7.98 -9.81 -22.42
N VAL A 288 -8.88 -10.79 -22.33
CA VAL A 288 -10.32 -10.51 -22.27
C VAL A 288 -10.69 -10.07 -20.86
N PHE A 289 -11.16 -8.83 -20.73
CA PHE A 289 -11.74 -8.27 -19.51
C PHE A 289 -13.26 -8.49 -19.44
N LYS A 290 -13.95 -8.46 -20.58
CA LYS A 290 -15.39 -8.78 -20.72
C LYS A 290 -15.59 -9.47 -22.07
N MET A 291 -16.34 -10.57 -22.12
CA MET A 291 -16.73 -11.20 -23.39
C MET A 291 -17.79 -10.34 -24.12
N PRO A 292 -17.82 -10.32 -25.46
CA PRO A 292 -18.89 -9.68 -26.21
C PRO A 292 -20.24 -10.29 -25.87
N ASN A 293 -21.28 -9.46 -25.73
CA ASN A 293 -22.64 -9.91 -25.45
C ASN A 293 -23.56 -9.52 -26.61
N PRO A 294 -23.89 -10.45 -27.53
CA PRO A 294 -24.74 -10.15 -28.69
C PRO A 294 -26.13 -9.59 -28.35
N LYS A 295 -26.59 -9.78 -27.11
CA LYS A 295 -27.88 -9.28 -26.60
C LYS A 295 -27.78 -7.92 -25.88
N GLY A 296 -26.61 -7.27 -25.89
CA GLY A 296 -26.42 -5.95 -25.28
C GLY A 296 -27.32 -4.88 -25.91
N GLU A 297 -27.85 -4.00 -25.05
CA GLU A 297 -28.79 -2.95 -25.47
C GLU A 297 -28.11 -1.91 -26.38
N ASP A 298 -26.84 -1.59 -26.13
CA ASP A 298 -26.04 -0.66 -26.93
C ASP A 298 -24.71 -1.27 -27.44
N SER A 299 -23.94 -0.49 -28.20
CA SER A 299 -22.67 -0.96 -28.77
C SER A 299 -21.55 -1.16 -27.74
N ALA A 300 -21.61 -0.48 -26.59
CA ALA A 300 -20.64 -0.66 -25.51
C ALA A 300 -20.92 -1.96 -24.72
N ASP A 301 -22.19 -2.35 -24.63
CA ASP A 301 -22.63 -3.60 -24.02
C ASP A 301 -22.52 -4.79 -24.96
N ARG A 302 -22.63 -4.57 -26.28
CA ARG A 302 -22.40 -5.62 -27.28
C ARG A 302 -20.94 -6.03 -27.41
N ASN A 303 -20.02 -5.08 -27.25
CA ASN A 303 -18.60 -5.34 -27.38
C ASN A 303 -18.02 -5.94 -26.08
N GLY A 304 -17.03 -6.80 -26.26
CA GLY A 304 -16.17 -7.22 -25.16
C GLY A 304 -15.25 -6.08 -24.71
N LYS A 305 -14.52 -6.27 -23.61
CA LYS A 305 -13.45 -5.36 -23.17
C LYS A 305 -12.12 -6.08 -23.22
N ALA A 306 -11.09 -5.42 -23.71
CA ALA A 306 -9.72 -5.92 -23.79
C ALA A 306 -8.79 -5.13 -22.85
N ALA A 307 -7.83 -5.84 -22.25
CA ALA A 307 -6.80 -5.30 -21.39
C ALA A 307 -5.41 -5.84 -21.79
N GLU A 308 -4.34 -5.20 -21.29
CA GLU A 308 -2.94 -5.67 -21.44
C GLU A 308 -2.54 -5.98 -22.89
N ILE A 309 -2.77 -5.01 -23.77
CA ILE A 309 -2.58 -5.14 -25.21
C ILE A 309 -1.08 -5.09 -25.53
N GLU A 310 -0.63 -6.16 -26.19
CA GLU A 310 0.71 -6.31 -26.73
C GLU A 310 0.64 -6.31 -28.25
N ILE A 311 1.49 -5.50 -28.88
CA ILE A 311 1.63 -5.50 -30.33
C ILE A 311 2.45 -6.71 -30.74
N ILE A 312 1.92 -7.53 -31.63
CA ILE A 312 2.67 -8.62 -32.26
C ILE A 312 3.44 -7.98 -33.42
N GLY A 313 4.72 -7.68 -33.22
CA GLY A 313 5.57 -7.04 -34.20
C GLY A 313 7.00 -7.55 -34.12
#